data_AF-A0A4Q2Y9F3-F1
#
_entry.id   AF-A0A4Q2Y9F3-F1
#
_cell.length_a   1.000
_cell.length_b   1.000
_cell.length_c   1.000
_cell.angle_alpha   90.00
_cell.angle_beta   90.00
_cell.angle_gamma   90.00
#
_symmetry.space_group_name_H-M   'P 1'
#
loop_
_entity.id
_entity.type
_entity.pdbx_description
1 polymer ?
#
loop_
_entity_poly.entity_id
_entity_poly.type
_entity_poly.pdbx_seq_one_letter_code
_entity_poly.pdbx_strand_id
1 'polypeptide(L)'
;MKKPVMGKLARIEARTEGINSLRRMLFVVFCAASGFTCVAMAFPHRQRLDEMEQSLKEAQQREQLSLADRDNMITEHKALREDPGFLEVHARDRWGLYREGEKVLKFRK
;
A
#
# COMPACT_ATOMS: atom_id res chain seq x y z
N MET A 1 27.73 8.49 -77.21
CA MET A 1 28.42 8.16 -75.93
C MET A 1 27.67 8.81 -74.76
N LYS A 2 26.84 8.05 -74.02
CA LYS A 2 26.18 8.50 -72.77
C LYS A 2 26.15 7.31 -71.79
N LYS A 3 27.23 7.07 -71.05
CA LYS A 3 27.29 6.00 -70.03
C LYS A 3 27.97 6.34 -68.67
N PRO A 4 28.38 7.57 -68.29
CA PRO A 4 28.96 7.77 -66.96
C PRO A 4 27.96 8.14 -65.85
N VAL A 5 26.72 8.52 -66.18
CA VAL A 5 25.77 9.07 -65.18
C VAL A 5 24.96 7.97 -64.47
N MET A 6 24.62 6.89 -65.19
CA MET A 6 23.73 5.83 -64.71
C MET A 6 24.33 4.99 -63.57
N GLY A 7 25.65 4.73 -63.60
CA GLY A 7 26.35 4.01 -62.54
C GLY A 7 26.56 4.81 -61.25
N LYS A 8 26.62 6.15 -61.34
CA LYS A 8 26.72 7.03 -60.16
C LYS A 8 25.38 7.17 -59.45
N LEU A 9 24.29 7.25 -60.21
CA LEU A 9 22.93 7.27 -59.68
C LEU A 9 22.58 5.98 -58.94
N ALA A 10 22.84 4.81 -59.55
CA ALA A 10 22.60 3.51 -58.92
C ALA A 10 23.38 3.31 -57.60
N ARG A 11 24.59 3.88 -57.49
CA ARG A 11 25.41 3.81 -56.27
C ARG A 11 24.89 4.71 -55.14
N ILE A 12 24.30 5.86 -55.50
CA ILE A 12 23.68 6.78 -54.54
C ILE A 12 22.34 6.20 -54.06
N GLU A 13 21.58 5.59 -54.95
CA GLU A 13 20.28 4.98 -54.65
C GLU A 13 20.43 3.77 -53.71
N ALA A 14 21.41 2.88 -53.97
CA ALA A 14 21.71 1.76 -53.09
C ALA A 14 22.19 2.17 -51.67
N ARG A 15 22.88 3.33 -51.54
CA ARG A 15 23.22 3.88 -50.23
C ARG A 15 22.02 4.47 -49.51
N THR A 16 21.07 5.04 -50.26
CA THR A 16 19.87 5.67 -49.70
C THR A 16 18.87 4.62 -49.19
N GLU A 17 18.76 3.48 -49.88
CA GLU A 17 17.95 2.35 -49.42
C GLU A 17 18.48 1.70 -48.13
N GLY A 18 19.80 1.54 -48.01
CA GLY A 18 20.44 1.06 -46.78
C GLY A 18 20.25 2.01 -45.59
N ILE A 19 20.24 3.33 -45.84
CA ILE A 19 19.97 4.33 -44.80
C ILE A 19 18.50 4.28 -44.36
N ASN A 20 17.57 4.07 -45.30
CA ASN A 20 16.14 3.97 -44.99
C ASN A 20 15.78 2.69 -44.21
N SER A 21 16.41 1.55 -44.51
CA SER A 21 16.21 0.32 -43.74
C SER A 21 16.79 0.43 -42.33
N LEU A 22 17.97 1.03 -42.19
CA LEU A 22 18.59 1.31 -40.90
C LEU A 22 17.74 2.26 -40.05
N ARG A 23 17.19 3.33 -40.65
CA ARG A 23 16.30 4.26 -39.96
C ARG A 23 15.02 3.58 -39.46
N ARG A 24 14.42 2.70 -40.26
CA ARG A 24 13.24 1.93 -39.83
C ARG A 24 13.58 0.99 -38.68
N MET A 25 14.73 0.33 -38.73
CA MET A 25 15.17 -0.58 -37.67
C MET A 25 15.40 0.16 -36.35
N LEU A 26 16.09 1.31 -36.40
CA LEU A 26 16.27 2.18 -35.23
C LEU A 26 14.94 2.69 -34.66
N PHE A 27 13.99 3.03 -35.52
CA PHE A 27 12.66 3.48 -35.09
C PHE A 27 11.88 2.37 -34.38
N VAL A 28 11.92 1.14 -34.90
CA VAL A 28 11.28 -0.02 -34.26
C VAL A 28 11.91 -0.32 -32.90
N VAL A 29 13.25 -0.31 -32.82
CA VAL A 29 13.97 -0.52 -31.55
C VAL A 29 13.64 0.59 -30.56
N PHE A 30 13.55 1.85 -31.01
CA PHE A 30 13.18 2.98 -30.16
C PHE A 30 11.74 2.87 -29.65
N CYS A 31 10.78 2.47 -30.50
CA CYS A 31 9.39 2.23 -30.08
C CYS A 31 9.28 1.05 -29.11
N ALA A 32 10.05 -0.03 -29.31
CA ALA A 32 10.06 -1.17 -28.40
C ALA A 32 10.67 -0.79 -27.04
N ALA A 33 11.79 -0.04 -27.05
CA ALA A 33 12.44 0.44 -25.84
C ALA A 33 11.54 1.42 -25.08
N SER A 34 10.89 2.37 -25.76
CA SER A 34 9.99 3.34 -25.12
C SER A 34 8.78 2.64 -24.50
N GLY A 35 8.15 1.70 -25.23
CA GLY A 35 7.06 0.88 -24.70
C GLY A 35 7.47 0.11 -23.44
N PHE A 36 8.65 -0.53 -23.44
CA PHE A 36 9.16 -1.25 -22.27
C PHE A 36 9.42 -0.32 -21.08
N THR A 37 10.03 0.85 -21.31
CA THR A 37 10.29 1.83 -20.25
C THR A 37 9.01 2.41 -19.64
N CYS A 38 7.97 2.66 -20.44
CA CYS A 38 6.67 3.14 -19.93
C CYS A 38 6.01 2.09 -19.02
N VAL A 39 6.05 0.82 -19.40
CA VAL A 39 5.51 -0.28 -18.58
C VAL A 39 6.33 -0.44 -17.29
N ALA A 40 7.66 -0.38 -17.39
CA ALA A 40 8.56 -0.48 -16.24
C ALA A 40 8.40 0.70 -15.26
N MET A 41 8.08 1.90 -15.74
CA MET A 41 7.80 3.07 -14.88
C MET A 41 6.39 3.06 -14.27
N ALA A 42 5.41 2.45 -14.93
CA ALA A 42 4.05 2.37 -14.41
C ALA A 42 3.92 1.39 -13.22
N PHE A 43 4.73 0.33 -13.20
CA PHE A 43 4.72 -0.69 -12.16
C PHE A 43 5.13 -0.19 -10.75
N PRO A 44 6.26 0.53 -10.54
CA PRO A 44 6.67 1.00 -9.21
C PRO A 44 5.70 2.03 -8.62
N HIS A 45 4.92 2.71 -9.46
CA HIS A 45 3.95 3.69 -8.99
C HIS A 45 2.76 3.03 -8.27
N ARG A 46 2.41 1.79 -8.65
CA ARG A 46 1.37 1.01 -7.97
C ARG A 46 1.86 0.43 -6.65
N GLN A 47 3.09 -0.07 -6.60
CA GLN A 47 3.67 -0.63 -5.37
C GLN A 47 3.71 0.41 -4.24
N ARG A 48 4.11 1.65 -4.54
CA ARG A 48 4.09 2.73 -3.54
C ARG A 48 2.69 3.08 -3.04
N LEU A 49 1.68 2.99 -3.90
CA LEU A 49 0.30 3.22 -3.50
C LEU A 49 -0.19 2.12 -2.57
N ASP A 50 0.14 0.86 -2.88
CA ASP A 50 -0.23 -0.29 -2.03
C ASP A 50 0.46 -0.21 -0.66
N GLU A 51 1.74 0.17 -0.60
CA GLU A 51 2.46 0.38 0.68
C GLU A 51 1.84 1.51 1.52
N MET A 52 1.50 2.63 0.89
CA MET A 52 0.82 3.74 1.57
C MET A 52 -0.57 3.33 2.06
N GLU A 53 -1.34 2.60 1.26
CA GLU A 53 -2.66 2.11 1.65
C GLU A 53 -2.57 1.10 2.80
N GLN A 54 -1.58 0.22 2.80
CA GLN A 54 -1.33 -0.73 3.89
C GLN A 54 -0.97 0.01 5.19
N SER A 55 -0.02 0.94 5.14
CA SER A 55 0.36 1.73 6.32
C SER A 55 -0.81 2.54 6.89
N LEU A 56 -1.68 3.06 6.03
CA LEU A 56 -2.88 3.79 6.43
C LEU A 56 -3.90 2.86 7.10
N LYS A 57 -4.12 1.66 6.55
CA LYS A 57 -4.98 0.64 7.17
C LYS A 57 -4.47 0.22 8.55
N GLU A 58 -3.16 0.01 8.69
CA GLU A 58 -2.55 -0.31 9.99
C GLU A 58 -2.73 0.83 11.00
N ALA A 59 -2.52 2.08 10.57
CA ALA A 59 -2.72 3.24 11.42
C ALA A 59 -4.18 3.37 11.87
N GLN A 60 -5.13 3.20 10.96
CA GLN A 60 -6.57 3.23 11.26
C GLN A 60 -6.99 2.12 12.22
N GLN A 61 -6.45 0.91 12.07
CA GLN A 61 -6.73 -0.18 13.02
C GLN A 61 -6.23 0.15 14.43
N ARG A 62 -5.03 0.73 14.55
CA ARG A 62 -4.49 1.17 15.85
C ARG A 62 -5.31 2.29 16.46
N GLU A 63 -5.76 3.24 15.64
CA GLU A 63 -6.63 4.33 16.08
C GLU A 63 -7.97 3.79 16.61
N GLN A 64 -8.62 2.86 15.89
CA GLN A 64 -9.86 2.24 16.34
C GLN A 64 -9.71 1.50 17.66
N LEU A 65 -8.62 0.75 17.85
CA LEU A 65 -8.33 0.08 19.11
C LEU A 65 -8.13 1.08 20.25
N SER A 66 -7.39 2.15 20.01
CA SER A 66 -7.16 3.20 21.01
C SER A 66 -8.44 3.97 21.36
N LEU A 67 -9.33 4.20 20.39
CA LEU A 67 -10.62 4.85 20.62
C LEU A 67 -11.54 3.94 21.43
N ALA A 68 -11.62 2.66 21.10
CA ALA A 68 -12.40 1.69 21.86
C ALA A 68 -11.91 1.58 23.32
N ASP A 69 -10.59 1.54 23.53
CA ASP A 69 -10.01 1.51 24.87
C ASP A 69 -10.33 2.80 25.65
N ARG A 70 -10.20 3.96 25.01
CA ARG A 70 -10.56 5.25 25.61
C ARG A 70 -12.05 5.31 25.99
N ASP A 71 -12.94 4.87 25.12
CA ASP A 71 -14.38 4.87 25.39
C ASP A 71 -14.74 3.91 26.53
N ASN A 72 -14.08 2.75 26.60
CA ASN A 72 -14.21 1.82 27.72
C ASN A 72 -13.75 2.47 29.03
N MET A 73 -12.59 3.13 29.06
CA MET A 73 -12.09 3.81 30.25
C MET A 73 -13.01 4.95 30.70
N ILE A 74 -13.55 5.74 29.76
CA ILE A 74 -14.49 6.82 30.09
C ILE A 74 -15.76 6.23 30.71
N THR A 75 -16.28 5.16 30.13
CA THR A 75 -17.49 4.49 30.61
C THR A 75 -17.26 3.89 32.00
N GLU A 76 -16.13 3.22 32.22
CA GLU A 76 -15.75 2.66 33.52
C GLU A 76 -15.58 3.76 34.58
N HIS A 77 -14.88 4.85 34.25
CA HIS A 77 -14.73 5.98 35.16
C HIS A 77 -16.06 6.65 35.52
N LYS A 78 -16.98 6.73 34.56
CA LYS A 78 -18.32 7.25 34.81
C LYS A 78 -19.11 6.31 35.72
N ALA A 79 -19.06 5.00 35.46
CA ALA A 79 -19.71 3.99 36.29
C ALA A 79 -19.17 4.01 37.73
N LEU A 80 -17.85 4.17 37.92
CA LEU A 80 -17.23 4.29 39.26
C LEU A 80 -17.67 5.54 40.04
N ARG A 81 -18.07 6.60 39.34
CA ARG A 81 -18.53 7.85 39.98
C ARG A 81 -20.03 7.87 40.26
N GLU A 82 -20.82 7.30 39.37
CA GLU A 82 -22.28 7.43 39.39
C GLU A 82 -22.98 6.22 40.03
N ASP A 83 -22.39 5.02 39.99
CA ASP A 83 -23.00 3.80 40.52
C ASP A 83 -22.27 3.27 41.78
N PRO A 84 -22.88 3.38 42.98
CA PRO A 84 -22.30 2.85 44.20
C PRO A 84 -22.20 1.31 44.20
N GLY A 85 -23.07 0.62 43.46
CA GLY A 85 -23.03 -0.84 43.35
C GLY A 85 -21.83 -1.33 42.54
N PHE A 86 -21.53 -0.66 41.41
CA PHE A 86 -20.34 -0.94 40.62
C PHE A 86 -19.05 -0.68 41.42
N LEU A 87 -19.00 0.39 42.20
CA LEU A 87 -17.86 0.70 43.07
C LEU A 87 -17.64 -0.36 44.15
N GLU A 88 -18.71 -0.85 44.80
CA GLU A 88 -18.60 -1.93 45.81
C GLU A 88 -18.04 -3.21 45.18
N VAL A 89 -18.52 -3.59 44.00
CA VAL A 89 -18.01 -4.78 43.29
C VAL A 89 -16.53 -4.61 42.92
N HIS A 90 -16.14 -3.45 42.37
CA HIS A 90 -14.75 -3.20 41.96
C HIS A 90 -13.79 -3.13 43.17
N ALA A 91 -14.23 -2.50 44.26
CA ALA A 91 -13.47 -2.48 45.51
C ALA A 91 -13.32 -3.87 46.13
N ARG A 92 -14.38 -4.69 46.09
CA ARG A 92 -14.39 -6.06 46.61
C ARG A 92 -13.52 -7.00 45.80
N ASP A 93 -13.52 -6.89 44.47
CA ASP A 93 -12.63 -7.67 43.61
C ASP A 93 -11.16 -7.33 43.88
N ARG A 94 -10.84 -6.04 44.03
CA ARG A 94 -9.49 -5.57 44.36
C ARG A 94 -8.99 -6.02 45.74
N TRP A 95 -9.90 -6.12 46.72
CA TRP A 95 -9.59 -6.60 48.07
C TRP A 95 -9.77 -8.11 48.25
N GLY A 96 -10.25 -8.83 47.23
CA GLY A 96 -10.50 -10.27 47.29
C GLY A 96 -11.59 -10.67 48.31
N LEU A 97 -12.53 -9.77 48.60
CA LEU A 97 -13.57 -9.96 49.62
C LEU A 97 -14.86 -10.54 49.00
N TYR A 98 -15.23 -11.74 49.43
CA TYR A 98 -16.45 -12.45 49.02
C TYR A 98 -17.50 -12.42 50.14
N ARG A 99 -18.78 -12.26 49.80
CA ARG A 99 -19.88 -12.44 50.75
C ARG A 99 -20.07 -13.93 51.00
N GLU A 100 -20.45 -14.27 52.23
CA GLU A 100 -20.77 -15.65 52.58
C GLU A 100 -21.93 -16.15 51.71
N GLY A 101 -21.68 -17.22 50.94
CA GLY A 101 -22.65 -17.84 50.03
C GLY A 101 -22.55 -17.44 48.54
N GLU A 102 -21.65 -16.53 48.17
CA GLU A 102 -21.52 -16.03 46.79
C GLU A 102 -20.58 -16.94 45.96
N LYS A 103 -21.07 -17.54 44.87
CA LYS A 103 -20.24 -18.31 43.92
C LYS A 103 -19.63 -17.38 42.88
N VAL A 104 -18.40 -16.92 43.13
CA VAL A 104 -17.65 -16.12 42.16
C VAL A 104 -16.84 -17.03 41.23
N LEU A 105 -17.11 -16.95 39.93
CA LEU A 105 -16.34 -17.60 38.88
C LEU A 105 -15.07 -16.82 38.63
N LYS A 106 -13.95 -17.25 39.21
CA LYS A 106 -12.62 -16.75 38.83
C LYS A 106 -12.16 -17.47 37.57
N PHE A 107 -12.00 -16.73 36.47
CA PHE A 107 -11.26 -17.23 35.33
C PHE A 107 -9.78 -17.25 35.70
N ARG A 108 -9.19 -18.46 35.71
CA ARG A 108 -7.76 -18.63 35.91
C ARG A 108 -7.04 -18.07 34.67
N LYS A 109 -6.14 -17.11 34.90
CA LYS A 109 -5.31 -16.48 33.88
C LYS A 109 -4.39 -17.49 33.21
#